data_AF-A0A844Y632-F1
#
_entry.id   AF-A0A844Y632-F1
#
_cell.length_a   1.000
_cell.length_b   1.000
_cell.length_c   1.000
_cell.angle_alpha   90.00
_cell.angle_beta   90.00
_cell.angle_gamma   90.00
#
_symmetry.space_group_name_H-M   'P 1'
#
loop_
_entity.id
_entity.type
_entity.pdbx_description
1 polymer ?
#
loop_
_entity_poly.entity_id
_entity_poly.type
_entity_poly.pdbx_seq_one_letter_code
_entity_poly.pdbx_strand_id
1 'polypeptide(L)'
;MGKRYSVGIVGESSYQPAIAELREGEHVSLIHEDQNPYDPRAIAVKDGEDRTIGYIPRDHWLTEALLDQGRMVRARVERIEGGDTGRPSRGVVLDVELATGEDEAAETAPPPATGKVFGAAEAARRAAERAAGDRAEGGTPANGKLKKGCLWAIGIFVGLAALGALLPDTPESEDGGTEATTSSAADDDGTGSAAAGAWRDTVMVAMEPCDNAIGGLGETLQGVGSGSATMLDGYQQAQTANRVCEGAWSRLQDLDPPPALEGEAEDRADDALEQCQIAMMLKGDAAEQAMAFLDGDARPSVISGIGEKTESAGQATMACVAGLISVAGPAAE
;
A
#
# COMPACT_ATOMS: atom_id res chain seq x y z
N MET A 1 -22.58 5.25 -3.05
CA MET A 1 -22.28 6.13 -1.90
C MET A 1 -20.78 6.09 -1.73
N GLY A 2 -20.11 7.22 -1.98
CA GLY A 2 -18.65 7.25 -2.04
C GLY A 2 -18.02 6.93 -0.69
N LYS A 3 -16.76 6.45 -0.72
CA LYS A 3 -15.95 6.33 0.51
C LYS A 3 -15.66 7.75 1.03
N ARG A 4 -15.81 7.93 2.33
CA ARG A 4 -15.60 9.20 3.04
C ARG A 4 -14.39 9.15 3.93
N TYR A 5 -13.66 10.25 3.99
CA TYR A 5 -12.39 10.37 4.69
C TYR A 5 -12.34 11.70 5.43
N SER A 6 -11.92 11.66 6.70
CA SER A 6 -11.64 12.86 7.48
C SER A 6 -10.22 13.34 7.20
N VAL A 7 -10.06 14.60 6.80
CA VAL A 7 -8.76 15.18 6.42
C VAL A 7 -8.53 16.48 7.18
N GLY A 8 -7.46 16.54 7.98
CA GLY A 8 -6.98 17.79 8.56
C GLY A 8 -6.24 18.62 7.51
N ILE A 9 -6.42 19.94 7.54
CA ILE A 9 -5.66 20.86 6.70
C ILE A 9 -4.44 21.39 7.47
N VAL A 10 -3.55 22.11 6.79
CA VAL A 10 -2.38 22.76 7.39
C VAL A 10 -2.31 24.24 7.01
N GLY A 11 -1.54 25.00 7.80
CA GLY A 11 -1.32 26.44 7.57
C GLY A 11 -2.45 27.33 8.08
N GLU A 12 -3.38 26.79 8.86
CA GLU A 12 -4.58 27.47 9.35
C GLU A 12 -4.27 28.73 10.15
N SER A 13 -3.13 28.77 10.83
CA SER A 13 -2.67 29.94 11.59
C SER A 13 -2.56 31.21 10.73
N SER A 14 -2.28 31.07 9.44
CA SER A 14 -2.19 32.18 8.47
C SER A 14 -3.55 32.63 7.94
N TYR A 15 -4.61 31.85 8.15
CA TYR A 15 -5.93 32.03 7.53
C TYR A 15 -7.08 32.14 8.55
N GLN A 16 -6.76 32.43 9.82
CA GLN A 16 -7.75 32.55 10.90
C GLN A 16 -8.93 33.50 10.60
N PRO A 17 -8.77 34.65 9.92
CA PRO A 17 -9.92 35.49 9.58
C PRO A 17 -10.96 34.79 8.71
N ALA A 18 -10.54 34.02 7.69
CA ALA A 18 -11.46 33.26 6.85
C ALA A 18 -12.09 32.09 7.63
N ILE A 19 -11.30 31.37 8.43
CA ILE A 19 -11.78 30.25 9.27
C ILE A 19 -12.77 30.73 10.33
N ALA A 20 -12.66 31.97 10.81
CA ALA A 20 -13.57 32.52 11.82
C ALA A 20 -15.03 32.60 11.34
N GLU A 21 -15.24 32.73 10.03
CA GLU A 21 -16.55 32.87 9.39
C GLU A 21 -17.14 31.54 8.88
N LEU A 22 -16.30 30.51 8.80
CA LEU A 22 -16.64 29.19 8.27
C LEU A 22 -17.63 28.44 9.18
N ARG A 23 -18.50 27.62 8.59
CA ARG A 23 -19.46 26.78 9.31
C ARG A 23 -19.25 25.29 9.05
N GLU A 24 -19.54 24.46 10.05
CA GLU A 24 -19.59 23.01 9.87
C GLU A 24 -20.67 22.64 8.84
N GLY A 25 -20.35 21.69 7.97
CA GLY A 25 -21.17 21.28 6.82
C GLY A 25 -21.00 22.15 5.57
N GLU A 26 -20.29 23.29 5.65
CA GLU A 26 -20.08 24.18 4.51
C GLU A 26 -19.20 23.54 3.43
N HIS A 27 -19.56 23.72 2.16
CA HIS A 27 -18.77 23.21 1.04
C HIS A 27 -17.48 23.99 0.87
N VAL A 28 -16.40 23.27 0.56
CA VAL A 28 -15.10 23.86 0.26
C VAL A 28 -14.61 23.36 -1.09
N SER A 29 -13.83 24.19 -1.77
CA SER A 29 -13.16 23.84 -3.03
C SER A 29 -11.70 23.47 -2.76
N LEU A 30 -11.21 22.46 -3.47
CA LEU A 30 -9.80 22.06 -3.45
C LEU A 30 -9.18 22.48 -4.79
N ILE A 31 -8.23 23.42 -4.75
CA ILE A 31 -7.65 24.06 -5.94
C ILE A 31 -6.15 23.80 -5.97
N HIS A 32 -5.66 23.18 -7.05
CA HIS A 32 -4.23 23.04 -7.30
C HIS A 32 -3.62 24.38 -7.69
N GLU A 33 -2.58 24.81 -6.97
CA GLU A 33 -1.81 26.02 -7.24
C GLU A 33 -0.42 25.64 -7.80
N ASP A 34 -0.36 25.33 -9.09
CA ASP A 34 0.87 24.94 -9.80
C ASP A 34 1.98 26.02 -9.78
N GLN A 35 1.60 27.29 -9.58
CA GLN A 35 2.51 28.42 -9.46
C GLN A 35 2.87 28.80 -8.02
N ASN A 36 2.50 27.98 -7.03
CA ASN A 36 2.83 28.28 -5.63
C ASN A 36 4.37 28.20 -5.42
N PRO A 37 5.01 29.26 -4.89
CA PRO A 37 6.46 29.35 -4.84
C PRO A 37 7.11 28.40 -3.81
N TYR A 38 6.32 27.86 -2.88
CA TYR A 38 6.81 26.97 -1.82
C TYR A 38 6.61 25.50 -2.15
N ASP A 39 5.59 25.19 -2.95
CA ASP A 39 5.21 23.83 -3.30
C ASP A 39 4.41 23.79 -4.61
N PRO A 40 4.98 23.31 -5.73
CA PRO A 40 4.27 23.24 -7.02
C PRO A 40 3.09 22.23 -7.01
N ARG A 41 2.96 21.43 -5.96
CA ARG A 41 1.85 20.48 -5.76
C ARG A 41 0.88 20.96 -4.68
N ALA A 42 0.96 22.22 -4.25
CA ALA A 42 0.06 22.77 -3.24
C ALA A 42 -1.41 22.67 -3.68
N ILE A 43 -2.26 22.12 -2.79
CA ILE A 43 -3.70 22.13 -2.96
C ILE A 43 -4.29 23.05 -1.90
N ALA A 44 -4.70 24.23 -2.32
CA ALA A 44 -5.38 25.20 -1.49
C ALA A 44 -6.81 24.74 -1.19
N VAL A 45 -7.21 24.85 0.06
CA VAL A 45 -8.59 24.65 0.50
C VAL A 45 -9.24 26.02 0.57
N LYS A 46 -10.32 26.22 -0.19
CA LYS A 46 -11.02 27.50 -0.30
C LYS A 46 -12.48 27.40 0.12
N ASP A 47 -12.97 28.43 0.79
CA ASP A 47 -14.38 28.54 1.16
C ASP A 47 -15.29 28.94 -0.03
N GLY A 48 -16.59 29.13 0.24
CA GLY A 48 -17.56 29.56 -0.78
C GLY A 48 -17.32 30.97 -1.34
N GLU A 49 -16.45 31.77 -0.71
CA GLU A 49 -16.06 33.12 -1.15
C GLU A 49 -14.69 33.13 -1.87
N ASP A 50 -14.15 31.96 -2.23
CA ASP A 50 -12.83 31.78 -2.86
C ASP A 50 -11.64 32.24 -1.97
N ARG A 51 -11.84 32.29 -0.65
CA ARG A 51 -10.79 32.63 0.32
C ARG A 51 -10.08 31.35 0.78
N THR A 52 -8.76 31.37 0.79
CA THR A 52 -7.96 30.24 1.30
C THR A 52 -8.13 30.11 2.82
N ILE A 53 -8.49 28.91 3.27
CA ILE A 53 -8.60 28.54 4.70
C ILE A 53 -7.45 27.65 5.16
N GLY A 54 -6.67 27.11 4.24
CA GLY A 54 -5.46 26.32 4.50
C GLY A 54 -5.06 25.50 3.27
N TYR A 55 -4.21 24.50 3.47
CA TYR A 55 -3.74 23.60 2.41
C TYR A 55 -3.86 22.15 2.83
N ILE A 56 -3.95 21.24 1.86
CA ILE A 56 -3.73 19.81 2.11
C ILE A 56 -2.25 19.59 2.45
N PRO A 57 -1.89 18.75 3.45
CA PRO A 57 -0.49 18.43 3.73
C PRO A 57 0.22 17.88 2.49
N ARG A 58 1.50 18.23 2.32
CA ARG A 58 2.29 17.90 1.12
C ARG A 58 2.28 16.40 0.81
N ASP A 59 2.62 15.59 1.80
CA ASP A 59 2.74 14.12 1.69
C ASP A 59 1.45 13.44 2.16
N HIS A 60 0.32 13.82 1.57
CA HIS A 60 -1.00 13.29 1.92
C HIS A 60 -1.64 12.58 0.73
N TRP A 61 -2.28 11.43 0.97
CA TRP A 61 -2.92 10.60 -0.06
C TRP A 61 -3.90 11.36 -0.96
N LEU A 62 -4.55 12.40 -0.42
CA LEU A 62 -5.50 13.23 -1.17
C LEU A 62 -4.81 14.05 -2.27
N THR A 63 -3.55 14.43 -2.07
CA THR A 63 -2.74 15.14 -3.07
C THR A 63 -2.48 14.24 -4.27
N GLU A 64 -2.08 12.99 -4.04
CA GLU A 64 -1.88 11.99 -5.11
C GLU A 64 -3.19 11.66 -5.83
N ALA A 65 -4.28 11.48 -5.08
CA ALA A 65 -5.59 11.21 -5.65
C ALA A 65 -6.05 12.33 -6.60
N LEU A 66 -5.83 13.60 -6.22
CA LEU A 66 -6.24 14.74 -7.04
C LEU A 66 -5.33 14.99 -8.23
N LEU A 67 -4.01 15.01 -8.01
CA LEU A 67 -3.04 15.47 -9.03
C LEU A 67 -2.58 14.35 -9.95
N ASP A 68 -2.27 13.18 -9.39
CA ASP A 68 -1.64 12.09 -10.15
C ASP A 68 -2.69 11.16 -10.75
N GLN A 69 -3.74 10.86 -9.97
CA GLN A 69 -4.81 9.97 -10.38
C GLN A 69 -5.98 10.71 -11.04
N GLY A 70 -6.03 12.05 -10.96
CA GLY A 70 -7.11 12.86 -11.53
C GLY A 70 -8.49 12.56 -10.97
N ARG A 71 -8.58 12.10 -9.71
CA ARG A 71 -9.84 11.74 -9.07
C ARG A 71 -10.62 12.99 -8.70
N MET A 72 -11.93 12.97 -8.97
CA MET A 72 -12.83 14.01 -8.47
C MET A 72 -13.20 13.75 -7.01
N VAL A 73 -13.29 14.84 -6.24
CA VAL A 73 -13.61 14.81 -4.81
C VAL A 73 -14.66 15.86 -4.50
N ARG A 74 -15.52 15.55 -3.53
CA ARG A 74 -16.39 16.55 -2.89
C ARG A 74 -15.90 16.72 -1.46
N ALA A 75 -15.66 17.95 -1.05
CA ALA A 75 -15.21 18.27 0.31
C ALA A 75 -16.20 19.22 0.98
N ARG A 76 -16.40 19.02 2.28
CA ARG A 76 -17.10 19.95 3.15
C ARG A 76 -16.43 19.99 4.52
N VAL A 77 -16.68 21.05 5.29
CA VAL A 77 -16.19 21.16 6.66
C VAL A 77 -16.88 20.10 7.50
N GLU A 78 -16.13 19.14 8.03
CA GLU A 78 -16.66 18.15 8.97
C GLU A 78 -16.83 18.78 10.35
N ARG A 79 -15.75 19.40 10.86
CA ARG A 79 -15.73 20.04 12.18
C ARG A 79 -14.71 21.17 12.24
N ILE A 80 -14.95 22.13 13.13
CA ILE A 80 -14.03 23.22 13.45
C ILE A 80 -13.60 23.07 14.91
N GLU A 81 -12.29 22.95 15.15
CA GLU A 81 -11.72 22.76 16.48
C GLU A 81 -11.04 24.04 16.98
N GLY A 82 -11.01 24.26 18.30
CA GLY A 82 -10.36 25.45 18.90
C GLY A 82 -11.18 26.74 18.77
N GLY A 83 -10.51 27.88 18.77
CA GLY A 83 -11.16 29.20 18.87
C GLY A 83 -11.74 29.52 20.26
N ASP A 84 -11.30 28.80 21.30
CA ASP A 84 -11.71 28.98 22.69
C ASP A 84 -10.59 29.62 23.54
N THR A 85 -10.85 29.87 24.82
CA THR A 85 -9.86 30.51 25.72
C THR A 85 -8.60 29.68 25.97
N GLY A 86 -8.66 28.35 25.79
CA GLY A 86 -7.52 27.44 25.96
C GLY A 86 -6.76 27.18 24.66
N ARG A 87 -7.44 27.28 23.51
CA ARG A 87 -6.90 27.09 22.16
C ARG A 87 -7.43 28.21 21.27
N PRO A 88 -6.77 29.39 21.23
CA PRO A 88 -7.29 30.56 20.53
C PRO A 88 -7.32 30.37 19.01
N SER A 89 -6.44 29.53 18.45
CA SER A 89 -6.45 29.19 17.03
C SER A 89 -7.53 28.17 16.70
N ARG A 90 -8.17 28.34 15.56
CA ARG A 90 -9.11 27.38 14.98
C ARG A 90 -8.41 26.44 13.99
N GLY A 91 -8.65 25.14 14.14
CA GLY A 91 -8.28 24.10 13.17
C GLY A 91 -9.52 23.62 12.40
N VAL A 92 -9.33 23.11 11.19
CA VAL A 92 -10.41 22.66 10.32
C VAL A 92 -10.16 21.22 9.89
N VAL A 93 -11.20 20.39 10.01
CA VAL A 93 -11.21 19.01 9.49
C VAL A 93 -12.27 18.93 8.40
N LEU A 94 -11.92 18.35 7.26
CA LEU A 94 -12.78 18.17 6.10
C LEU A 94 -13.34 16.74 6.04
N ASP A 95 -14.60 16.60 5.64
CA ASP A 95 -15.17 15.34 5.17
C ASP A 95 -15.04 15.31 3.64
N VAL A 96 -14.18 14.43 3.15
CA VAL A 96 -13.84 14.28 1.74
C VAL A 96 -14.46 12.99 1.20
N GLU A 97 -15.28 13.12 0.18
CA GLU A 97 -15.91 12.01 -0.54
C GLU A 97 -15.28 11.87 -1.92
N LEU A 98 -14.64 10.72 -2.19
CA LEU A 98 -14.10 10.40 -3.51
C LEU A 98 -15.26 10.01 -4.44
N ALA A 99 -15.34 10.67 -5.60
CA ALA A 99 -16.26 10.24 -6.64
C ALA A 99 -15.86 8.85 -7.16
N THR A 100 -16.84 7.95 -7.20
CA THR A 100 -16.73 6.70 -7.97
C THR A 100 -17.20 6.98 -9.39
N GLY A 101 -16.54 6.40 -10.41
CA GLY A 101 -16.83 6.69 -11.83
C GLY A 101 -18.28 6.45 -12.28
N GLU A 102 -19.11 5.83 -11.44
CA GLU A 102 -20.55 5.67 -11.64
C GLU A 102 -21.35 6.95 -11.33
N ASP A 103 -20.85 7.81 -10.45
CA ASP A 103 -21.51 9.06 -10.04
C ASP A 103 -21.29 10.21 -11.04
N GLU A 104 -20.28 10.11 -11.91
CA GLU A 104 -19.99 11.12 -12.94
C GLU A 104 -21.12 11.27 -13.97
N ALA A 105 -21.90 10.21 -14.21
CA ALA A 105 -22.99 10.22 -15.19
C ALA A 105 -24.29 10.87 -14.67
N ALA A 106 -24.45 10.98 -13.34
CA ALA A 106 -25.70 11.44 -12.72
C ALA A 106 -25.71 12.96 -12.44
N GLU A 107 -24.55 13.61 -12.40
CA GLU A 107 -24.42 15.01 -11.97
C GLU A 107 -24.18 15.96 -13.16
N THR A 108 -25.07 15.95 -14.15
CA THR A 108 -25.15 16.97 -15.21
C THR A 108 -26.06 18.16 -14.86
N ALA A 109 -26.51 18.26 -13.60
CA ALA A 109 -27.14 19.48 -13.11
C ALA A 109 -26.05 20.43 -12.58
N PRO A 110 -25.86 21.63 -13.17
CA PRO A 110 -24.79 22.51 -12.75
C PRO A 110 -25.00 22.99 -11.31
N PRO A 111 -23.98 22.91 -10.43
CA PRO A 111 -23.99 23.68 -9.20
C PRO A 111 -24.01 25.18 -9.52
N PRO A 112 -24.51 26.05 -8.61
CA PRO A 112 -24.48 27.49 -8.82
C PRO A 112 -23.04 27.94 -9.09
N ALA A 113 -22.86 28.61 -10.23
CA ALA A 113 -21.56 28.86 -10.83
C ALA A 113 -20.66 29.78 -9.98
N THR A 114 -19.49 29.28 -9.58
CA THR A 114 -18.31 30.07 -9.24
C THR A 114 -17.03 29.29 -9.56
N GLY A 115 -16.15 29.89 -10.38
CA GLY A 115 -14.75 29.49 -10.55
C GLY A 115 -14.47 28.44 -11.62
N LYS A 116 -13.59 28.74 -12.58
CA LYS A 116 -13.19 27.86 -13.70
C LYS A 116 -12.67 26.51 -13.19
N VAL A 117 -13.40 25.45 -13.54
CA VAL A 117 -13.04 24.05 -13.35
C VAL A 117 -12.19 23.55 -14.53
N PHE A 118 -11.26 22.65 -14.24
CA PHE A 118 -10.32 22.02 -15.16
C PHE A 118 -10.96 21.49 -16.46
N GLY A 119 -10.17 21.47 -17.53
CA GLY A 119 -10.55 21.15 -18.92
C GLY A 119 -11.15 19.77 -19.13
N ALA A 120 -12.45 19.63 -18.85
CA ALA A 120 -13.27 18.45 -19.13
C ALA A 120 -13.27 18.01 -20.61
N ALA A 121 -12.97 18.92 -21.55
CA ALA A 121 -13.01 18.63 -22.98
C ALA A 121 -11.88 17.70 -23.46
N GLU A 122 -10.73 17.69 -22.79
CA GLU A 122 -9.58 16.88 -23.20
C GLU A 122 -9.55 15.51 -22.51
N ALA A 123 -10.04 15.44 -21.26
CA ALA A 123 -10.27 14.20 -20.53
C ALA A 123 -11.39 13.35 -21.17
N ALA A 124 -12.49 13.98 -21.59
CA ALA A 124 -13.61 13.28 -22.24
C ALA A 124 -13.21 12.62 -23.57
N ARG A 125 -12.26 13.22 -24.30
CA ARG A 125 -11.77 12.66 -25.58
C ARG A 125 -10.89 11.43 -25.37
N ARG A 126 -10.06 11.38 -24.32
CA ARG A 126 -9.24 10.20 -23.98
C ARG A 126 -10.04 9.07 -23.35
N ALA A 127 -11.10 9.39 -22.60
CA ALA A 127 -12.01 8.39 -22.03
C ALA A 127 -12.84 7.67 -23.11
N ALA A 128 -13.25 8.38 -24.16
CA ALA A 128 -14.01 7.80 -25.28
C ALA A 128 -13.19 6.80 -26.12
N GLU A 129 -11.87 6.98 -26.22
CA GLU A 129 -10.98 6.07 -26.95
C GLU A 129 -10.66 4.78 -26.18
N ARG A 130 -10.69 4.79 -24.84
CA ARG A 130 -10.47 3.60 -23.99
C ARG A 130 -11.72 2.73 -23.82
N ALA A 131 -12.92 3.31 -23.87
CA ALA A 131 -14.18 2.57 -23.69
C ALA A 131 -14.54 1.65 -24.89
N ALA A 132 -13.82 1.73 -26.01
CA ALA A 132 -14.04 0.89 -27.18
C ALA A 132 -13.24 -0.43 -27.17
N GLY A 133 -12.30 -0.61 -26.23
CA GLY A 133 -11.37 -1.75 -26.21
C GLY A 133 -11.80 -2.95 -25.37
N ASP A 134 -12.31 -2.74 -24.15
CA ASP A 134 -12.47 -3.83 -23.17
C ASP A 134 -13.93 -4.14 -22.86
N ARG A 135 -14.46 -5.18 -23.49
CA ARG A 135 -15.72 -5.81 -23.07
C ARG A 135 -15.74 -7.33 -23.33
N ALA A 136 -14.90 -8.06 -22.61
CA ALA A 136 -14.98 -9.49 -22.30
C ALA A 136 -14.00 -9.70 -21.13
N GLU A 137 -14.28 -10.26 -19.96
CA GLU A 137 -15.29 -11.19 -19.46
C GLU A 137 -15.48 -10.94 -17.94
N GLY A 138 -16.63 -11.31 -17.38
CA GLY A 138 -16.93 -11.17 -15.95
C GLY A 138 -17.00 -12.53 -15.24
N GLY A 139 -16.46 -12.59 -14.02
CA GLY A 139 -16.58 -13.74 -13.12
C GLY A 139 -16.76 -13.30 -11.65
N THR A 140 -17.83 -13.79 -11.02
CA THR A 140 -18.21 -13.50 -9.63
C THR A 140 -17.70 -14.60 -8.67
N PRO A 141 -17.15 -14.29 -7.47
CA PRO A 141 -16.92 -15.31 -6.45
C PRO A 141 -17.97 -15.31 -5.33
N ALA A 142 -18.24 -16.53 -4.86
CA ALA A 142 -19.26 -16.90 -3.90
C ALA A 142 -18.76 -16.97 -2.44
N ASN A 143 -19.69 -16.80 -1.51
CA ASN A 143 -19.56 -16.80 -0.06
C ASN A 143 -19.02 -18.10 0.57
N GLY A 144 -18.22 -17.96 1.65
CA GLY A 144 -17.80 -19.05 2.55
C GLY A 144 -17.71 -18.58 4.02
N LYS A 145 -18.22 -19.41 4.95
CA LYS A 145 -18.59 -19.11 6.35
C LYS A 145 -17.41 -19.22 7.35
N LEU A 146 -17.35 -18.27 8.31
CA LEU A 146 -16.48 -18.29 9.50
C LEU A 146 -16.79 -19.44 10.48
N LYS A 147 -15.74 -20.04 11.06
CA LYS A 147 -15.82 -20.86 12.29
C LYS A 147 -14.77 -20.45 13.34
N LYS A 148 -15.26 -20.49 14.58
CA LYS A 148 -14.70 -20.22 15.91
C LYS A 148 -13.32 -20.85 16.20
N GLY A 149 -12.43 -20.12 16.88
CA GLY A 149 -11.25 -20.71 17.54
C GLY A 149 -10.26 -19.72 18.17
N CYS A 150 -10.64 -19.03 19.25
CA CYS A 150 -9.83 -18.03 19.97
C CYS A 150 -8.90 -18.67 21.03
N LEU A 151 -7.85 -19.41 20.63
CA LEU A 151 -6.85 -19.95 21.58
C LEU A 151 -5.46 -20.30 20.98
N TRP A 152 -5.07 -19.72 19.85
CA TRP A 152 -3.79 -20.03 19.15
C TRP A 152 -2.72 -18.91 19.16
N ALA A 153 -2.99 -17.77 19.80
CA ALA A 153 -2.16 -16.55 19.64
C ALA A 153 -0.75 -16.59 20.25
N ILE A 154 -0.32 -17.68 20.90
CA ILE A 154 1.06 -17.82 21.44
C ILE A 154 1.90 -18.80 20.60
N GLY A 155 1.29 -19.63 19.74
CA GLY A 155 2.00 -20.65 18.96
C GLY A 155 2.53 -20.19 17.60
N ILE A 156 2.02 -19.10 17.03
CA ILE A 156 2.31 -18.71 15.64
C ILE A 156 3.65 -17.97 15.51
N PHE A 157 4.10 -17.25 16.56
CA PHE A 157 5.37 -16.52 16.50
C PHE A 157 6.62 -17.41 16.50
N VAL A 158 6.54 -18.65 16.99
CA VAL A 158 7.68 -19.60 16.98
C VAL A 158 7.83 -20.31 15.62
N GLY A 159 6.80 -20.30 14.76
CA GLY A 159 6.82 -20.98 13.47
C GLY A 159 7.65 -20.29 12.38
N LEU A 160 7.80 -18.97 12.43
CA LEU A 160 8.50 -18.20 11.39
C LEU A 160 10.03 -18.17 11.57
N ALA A 161 10.54 -18.27 12.80
CA ALA A 161 11.98 -18.42 13.04
C ALA A 161 12.53 -19.81 12.65
N ALA A 162 11.66 -20.82 12.55
CA ALA A 162 12.06 -22.19 12.19
C ALA A 162 12.19 -22.41 10.67
N LEU A 163 11.66 -21.53 9.81
CA LEU A 163 11.73 -21.70 8.37
C LEU A 163 13.14 -21.43 7.80
N GLY A 164 13.96 -20.64 8.50
CA GLY A 164 15.37 -20.41 8.13
C GLY A 164 16.33 -21.55 8.50
N ALA A 165 15.89 -22.52 9.33
CA ALA A 165 16.73 -23.62 9.82
C ALA A 165 16.36 -24.99 9.21
N LEU A 166 15.43 -25.04 8.25
CA LEU A 166 14.92 -26.28 7.65
C LEU A 166 15.15 -26.38 6.13
N LEU A 167 16.14 -25.67 5.58
CA LEU A 167 16.70 -26.05 4.29
C LEU A 167 17.58 -27.29 4.50
N PRO A 168 17.20 -28.47 3.97
CA PRO A 168 17.98 -29.70 4.14
C PRO A 168 19.31 -29.60 3.39
N ASP A 169 20.38 -30.10 4.02
CA ASP A 169 21.62 -30.47 3.33
C ASP A 169 21.26 -31.36 2.13
N THR A 170 21.74 -30.97 0.95
CA THR A 170 21.56 -31.69 -0.30
C THR A 170 21.96 -33.16 -0.14
N PRO A 171 21.05 -34.13 -0.37
CA PRO A 171 21.41 -35.53 -0.31
C PRO A 171 22.38 -35.89 -1.44
N GLU A 172 23.52 -36.48 -1.08
CA GLU A 172 24.39 -37.21 -2.01
C GLU A 172 23.54 -38.25 -2.75
N SER A 173 23.56 -38.17 -4.08
CA SER A 173 22.69 -38.96 -4.96
C SER A 173 23.31 -40.33 -5.20
N GLU A 174 22.62 -41.41 -4.77
CA GLU A 174 22.92 -42.78 -5.18
C GLU A 174 22.36 -43.06 -6.59
N ASP A 175 23.20 -43.68 -7.42
CA ASP A 175 22.97 -44.10 -8.80
C ASP A 175 21.69 -44.93 -8.99
N GLY A 176 20.79 -44.44 -9.85
CA GLY A 176 19.56 -45.14 -10.22
C GLY A 176 19.05 -44.81 -11.62
N GLY A 177 19.56 -45.55 -12.62
CA GLY A 177 18.87 -45.95 -13.85
C GLY A 177 18.12 -44.89 -14.68
N THR A 178 18.83 -44.25 -15.62
CA THR A 178 18.30 -43.31 -16.61
C THR A 178 17.57 -44.03 -17.77
N GLU A 179 16.25 -43.88 -17.87
CA GLU A 179 15.54 -43.98 -19.16
C GLU A 179 15.69 -42.63 -19.87
N ALA A 180 16.48 -42.61 -20.95
CA ALA A 180 16.80 -41.42 -21.71
C ALA A 180 15.60 -40.95 -22.54
N THR A 181 14.84 -40.01 -21.97
CA THR A 181 14.03 -39.10 -22.79
C THR A 181 15.00 -38.09 -23.40
N THR A 182 15.31 -38.25 -24.68
CA THR A 182 16.04 -37.25 -25.48
C THR A 182 15.18 -36.00 -25.60
N SER A 183 15.27 -35.13 -24.60
CA SER A 183 14.84 -33.74 -24.72
C SER A 183 15.75 -33.10 -25.76
N SER A 184 15.14 -32.58 -26.82
CA SER A 184 15.81 -31.78 -27.83
C SER A 184 16.39 -30.56 -27.14
N ALA A 185 17.70 -30.52 -26.95
CA ALA A 185 18.44 -29.32 -26.58
C ALA A 185 18.29 -28.31 -27.73
N ALA A 186 17.15 -27.61 -27.76
CA ALA A 186 17.06 -26.32 -28.39
C ALA A 186 18.07 -25.43 -27.67
N ASP A 187 18.85 -24.68 -28.45
CA ASP A 187 19.88 -23.76 -27.99
C ASP A 187 19.29 -22.76 -26.97
N ASP A 188 19.28 -23.16 -25.70
CA ASP A 188 19.04 -22.30 -24.56
C ASP A 188 20.28 -21.41 -24.47
N ASP A 189 20.16 -20.22 -25.05
CA ASP A 189 21.18 -19.20 -25.05
C ASP A 189 21.33 -18.77 -23.57
N GLY A 190 22.17 -19.49 -22.81
CA GLY A 190 22.25 -19.50 -21.34
C GLY A 190 22.45 -18.13 -20.66
N THR A 191 22.53 -17.07 -21.45
CA THR A 191 22.39 -15.67 -21.09
C THR A 191 21.08 -15.37 -20.33
N GLY A 192 19.93 -15.93 -20.74
CA GLY A 192 18.64 -15.67 -20.09
C GLY A 192 18.58 -16.18 -18.65
N SER A 193 19.03 -17.43 -18.44
CA SER A 193 19.07 -18.05 -17.10
C SER A 193 20.02 -17.30 -16.14
N ALA A 194 21.18 -16.85 -16.64
CA ALA A 194 22.11 -16.06 -15.83
C ALA A 194 21.52 -14.69 -15.43
N ALA A 195 20.82 -14.02 -16.34
CA ALA A 195 20.16 -12.74 -16.05
C ALA A 195 19.01 -12.91 -15.04
N ALA A 196 18.17 -13.95 -15.21
CA ALA A 196 17.13 -14.31 -14.25
C ALA A 196 17.69 -14.54 -12.84
N GLY A 197 18.79 -15.30 -12.74
CA GLY A 197 19.46 -15.57 -11.47
C GLY A 197 19.95 -14.30 -10.78
N ALA A 198 20.64 -13.41 -11.52
CA ALA A 198 21.15 -12.16 -10.97
C ALA A 198 20.04 -11.19 -10.54
N TRP A 199 18.96 -11.12 -11.32
CA TRP A 199 17.79 -10.29 -10.97
C TRP A 199 17.07 -10.83 -9.73
N ARG A 200 16.84 -12.14 -9.64
CA ARG A 200 16.28 -12.77 -8.44
C ARG A 200 17.09 -12.45 -7.19
N ASP A 201 18.41 -12.55 -7.28
CA ASP A 201 19.29 -12.24 -6.15
C ASP A 201 19.15 -10.76 -5.73
N THR A 202 18.95 -9.85 -6.69
CA THR A 202 18.67 -8.43 -6.43
C THR A 202 17.34 -8.24 -5.69
N VAL A 203 16.28 -8.94 -6.09
CA VAL A 203 14.97 -8.90 -5.41
C VAL A 203 15.10 -9.40 -3.96
N MET A 204 15.79 -10.52 -3.73
CA MET A 204 15.98 -11.07 -2.39
C MET A 204 16.78 -10.12 -1.49
N VAL A 205 17.84 -9.48 -2.01
CA VAL A 205 18.62 -8.47 -1.29
C VAL A 205 17.77 -7.23 -0.95
N ALA A 206 16.82 -6.86 -1.81
CA ALA A 206 15.91 -5.75 -1.52
C ALA A 206 14.96 -6.07 -0.35
N MET A 207 14.49 -7.33 -0.25
CA MET A 207 13.57 -7.81 0.79
C MET A 207 14.25 -8.05 2.15
N GLU A 208 15.50 -8.51 2.15
CA GLU A 208 16.22 -8.97 3.34
C GLU A 208 16.13 -8.03 4.56
N PRO A 209 16.26 -6.69 4.43
CA PRO A 209 16.13 -5.79 5.58
C PRO A 209 14.76 -5.86 6.27
N CYS A 210 13.67 -5.98 5.51
CA CYS A 210 12.32 -6.10 6.07
C CYS A 210 12.15 -7.44 6.78
N ASP A 211 12.64 -8.53 6.18
CA ASP A 211 12.60 -9.87 6.77
C ASP A 211 13.35 -9.93 8.10
N ASN A 212 14.56 -9.37 8.14
CA ASN A 212 15.35 -9.26 9.36
C ASN A 212 14.66 -8.40 10.43
N ALA A 213 14.03 -7.28 10.04
CA ALA A 213 13.33 -6.41 10.97
C ALA A 213 12.07 -7.05 11.58
N ILE A 214 11.31 -7.81 10.77
CA ILE A 214 10.15 -8.60 11.22
C ILE A 214 10.59 -9.76 12.12
N GLY A 215 11.68 -10.43 11.78
CA GLY A 215 12.29 -11.46 12.65
C GLY A 215 12.65 -10.88 14.03
N GLY A 216 13.36 -9.75 14.05
CA GLY A 216 13.70 -9.05 15.29
C GLY A 216 12.47 -8.57 16.08
N LEU A 217 11.38 -8.17 15.40
CA LEU A 217 10.11 -7.88 16.05
C LEU A 217 9.52 -9.12 16.73
N GLY A 218 9.50 -10.27 16.06
CA GLY A 218 9.04 -11.52 16.64
C GLY A 218 9.83 -11.92 17.90
N GLU A 219 11.16 -11.85 17.83
CA GLU A 219 12.05 -12.11 18.98
C GLU A 219 11.78 -11.14 20.14
N THR A 220 11.62 -9.85 19.84
CA THR A 220 11.34 -8.83 20.87
C THR A 220 9.98 -9.06 21.52
N LEU A 221 8.94 -9.36 20.73
CA LEU A 221 7.59 -9.67 21.25
C LEU A 221 7.60 -10.94 22.12
N GLN A 222 8.37 -11.96 21.73
CA GLN A 222 8.57 -13.14 22.58
C GLN A 222 9.27 -12.77 23.89
N GLY A 223 10.25 -11.87 23.84
CA GLY A 223 10.93 -11.31 25.01
C GLY A 223 9.98 -10.54 25.93
N VAL A 224 9.03 -9.80 25.38
CA VAL A 224 7.96 -9.14 26.15
C VAL A 224 7.12 -10.18 26.91
N GLY A 225 6.74 -11.27 26.23
CA GLY A 225 5.97 -12.36 26.85
C GLY A 225 6.73 -13.12 27.94
N SER A 226 8.05 -13.24 27.84
CA SER A 226 8.91 -13.90 28.83
C SER A 226 9.42 -12.97 29.93
N GLY A 227 9.27 -11.66 29.77
CA GLY A 227 9.81 -10.63 30.66
C GLY A 227 11.29 -10.28 30.42
N SER A 228 11.91 -10.76 29.33
CA SER A 228 13.28 -10.39 28.95
C SER A 228 13.37 -9.11 28.11
N ALA A 229 12.24 -8.59 27.62
CA ALA A 229 12.10 -7.30 26.97
C ALA A 229 10.88 -6.54 27.52
N THR A 230 10.86 -5.21 27.36
CA THR A 230 9.76 -4.36 27.79
C THR A 230 8.79 -4.07 26.64
N MET A 231 7.56 -3.67 26.96
CA MET A 231 6.57 -3.22 25.95
C MET A 231 7.13 -2.08 25.08
N LEU A 232 7.96 -1.20 25.67
CA LEU A 232 8.62 -0.11 24.96
C LEU A 232 9.63 -0.62 23.93
N ASP A 233 10.41 -1.65 24.27
CA ASP A 233 11.34 -2.29 23.32
C ASP A 233 10.57 -2.88 22.14
N GLY A 234 9.45 -3.55 22.42
CA GLY A 234 8.54 -4.06 21.40
C GLY A 234 8.04 -2.95 20.46
N TYR A 235 7.64 -1.81 21.03
CA TYR A 235 7.06 -0.71 20.24
C TYR A 235 8.12 -0.07 19.32
N GLN A 236 9.32 0.14 19.85
CA GLN A 236 10.45 0.67 19.07
C GLN A 236 10.86 -0.28 17.94
N GLN A 237 10.86 -1.60 18.22
CA GLN A 237 11.15 -2.60 17.20
C GLN A 237 10.06 -2.65 16.13
N ALA A 238 8.78 -2.54 16.52
CA ALA A 238 7.66 -2.51 15.58
C ALA A 238 7.71 -1.27 14.66
N GLN A 239 8.03 -0.10 15.20
CA GLN A 239 8.23 1.11 14.40
C GLN A 239 9.40 0.98 13.42
N THR A 240 10.49 0.33 13.86
CA THR A 240 11.64 0.04 13.00
C THR A 240 11.25 -0.91 11.87
N ALA A 241 10.55 -2.00 12.19
CA ALA A 241 10.07 -2.96 11.20
C ALA A 241 9.16 -2.30 10.16
N ASN A 242 8.18 -1.48 10.59
CA ASN A 242 7.30 -0.78 9.66
C ASN A 242 8.08 0.08 8.65
N ARG A 243 8.95 0.97 9.15
CA ARG A 243 9.76 1.87 8.31
C ARG A 243 10.68 1.12 7.33
N VAL A 244 11.29 0.03 7.80
CA VAL A 244 12.20 -0.77 6.97
C VAL A 244 11.43 -1.52 5.88
N CYS A 245 10.23 -2.03 6.19
CA CYS A 245 9.37 -2.69 5.21
C CYS A 245 8.80 -1.72 4.17
N GLU A 246 8.41 -0.51 4.56
CA GLU A 246 8.07 0.57 3.61
C GLU A 246 9.23 0.88 2.66
N GLY A 247 10.46 0.96 3.19
CA GLY A 247 11.67 1.16 2.38
C GLY A 247 12.05 -0.04 1.50
N ALA A 248 11.71 -1.27 1.89
CA ALA A 248 11.88 -2.45 1.05
C ALA A 248 10.85 -2.48 -0.07
N TRP A 249 9.59 -2.15 0.23
CA TRP A 249 8.52 -2.03 -0.76
C TRP A 249 8.85 -1.00 -1.84
N SER A 250 9.28 0.21 -1.44
CA SER A 250 9.69 1.24 -2.40
C SER A 250 10.87 0.80 -3.27
N ARG A 251 11.88 0.13 -2.70
CA ARG A 251 13.01 -0.39 -3.49
C ARG A 251 12.58 -1.46 -4.50
N LEU A 252 11.63 -2.32 -4.14
CA LEU A 252 11.08 -3.33 -5.07
C LEU A 252 10.26 -2.70 -6.19
N GLN A 253 9.59 -1.57 -5.92
CA GLN A 253 8.83 -0.84 -6.93
C GLN A 253 9.74 -0.22 -8.00
N ASP A 254 10.98 0.12 -7.63
CA ASP A 254 11.97 0.69 -8.55
C ASP A 254 12.76 -0.38 -9.34
N LEU A 255 12.46 -1.68 -9.16
CA LEU A 255 13.12 -2.75 -9.91
C LEU A 255 12.33 -3.10 -11.16
N ASP A 256 13.01 -3.11 -12.30
CA ASP A 256 12.47 -3.67 -13.55
C ASP A 256 13.06 -5.07 -13.79
N PRO A 257 12.32 -6.00 -14.44
CA PRO A 257 12.92 -7.20 -14.99
C PRO A 257 14.06 -6.87 -15.96
N PRO A 258 15.14 -7.67 -16.00
CA PRO A 258 16.23 -7.42 -16.92
C PRO A 258 15.74 -7.62 -18.36
N PRO A 259 16.19 -6.79 -19.32
CA PRO A 259 15.73 -6.84 -20.71
C PRO A 259 16.12 -8.12 -21.46
N ALA A 260 16.87 -9.03 -20.82
CA ALA A 260 17.15 -10.36 -21.34
C ALA A 260 16.01 -11.35 -21.09
N LEU A 261 15.04 -10.98 -20.24
CA LEU A 261 13.76 -11.67 -20.12
C LEU A 261 12.80 -10.98 -21.08
N GLU A 262 12.24 -11.74 -22.01
CA GLU A 262 11.26 -11.25 -22.97
C GLU A 262 10.04 -12.17 -22.94
N GLY A 263 8.86 -11.65 -23.28
CA GLY A 263 7.62 -12.41 -23.40
C GLY A 263 7.22 -13.05 -22.06
N GLU A 264 6.88 -14.35 -22.07
CA GLU A 264 6.38 -15.04 -20.87
C GLU A 264 7.37 -15.08 -19.69
N ALA A 265 8.66 -14.89 -19.93
CA ALA A 265 9.65 -14.80 -18.85
C ALA A 265 9.64 -13.43 -18.16
N GLU A 266 9.39 -12.36 -18.92
CA GLU A 266 9.20 -10.99 -18.43
C GLU A 266 7.91 -10.91 -17.61
N ASP A 267 6.80 -11.41 -18.16
CA ASP A 267 5.50 -11.44 -17.49
C ASP A 267 5.58 -12.18 -16.13
N ARG A 268 6.25 -13.34 -16.08
CA ARG A 268 6.49 -14.08 -14.83
C ARG A 268 7.34 -13.29 -13.83
N ALA A 269 8.29 -12.50 -14.31
CA ALA A 269 9.15 -11.68 -13.45
C ALA A 269 8.35 -10.52 -12.83
N ASP A 270 7.50 -9.86 -13.62
CA ASP A 270 6.59 -8.82 -13.15
C ASP A 270 5.61 -9.36 -12.10
N ASP A 271 4.96 -10.49 -12.40
CA ASP A 271 4.04 -11.16 -11.45
C ASP A 271 4.76 -11.53 -10.14
N ALA A 272 5.97 -12.07 -10.24
CA ALA A 272 6.77 -12.40 -9.06
C ALA A 272 7.10 -11.15 -8.23
N LEU A 273 7.50 -10.06 -8.89
CA LEU A 273 7.82 -8.79 -8.24
C LEU A 273 6.60 -8.20 -7.53
N GLU A 274 5.42 -8.24 -8.15
CA GLU A 274 4.17 -7.79 -7.53
C GLU A 274 3.88 -8.59 -6.25
N GLN A 275 4.02 -9.92 -6.27
CA GLN A 275 3.84 -10.74 -5.07
C GLN A 275 4.85 -10.39 -3.96
N CYS A 276 6.10 -10.08 -4.33
CA CYS A 276 7.12 -9.64 -3.38
C CYS A 276 6.77 -8.28 -2.76
N GLN A 277 6.25 -7.33 -3.56
CA GLN A 277 5.77 -6.04 -3.08
C GLN A 277 4.60 -6.21 -2.09
N ILE A 278 3.60 -7.02 -2.46
CA ILE A 278 2.47 -7.34 -1.57
C ILE A 278 2.97 -7.92 -0.25
N ALA A 279 3.96 -8.82 -0.27
CA ALA A 279 4.55 -9.39 0.93
C ALA A 279 5.20 -8.32 1.84
N MET A 280 5.94 -7.36 1.27
CA MET A 280 6.56 -6.28 2.07
C MET A 280 5.51 -5.34 2.68
N MET A 281 4.48 -4.98 1.92
CA MET A 281 3.37 -4.17 2.41
C MET A 281 2.65 -4.84 3.58
N LEU A 282 2.31 -6.13 3.45
CA LEU A 282 1.62 -6.88 4.51
C LEU A 282 2.47 -7.04 5.78
N LYS A 283 3.80 -7.11 5.64
CA LYS A 283 4.73 -7.09 6.78
C LYS A 283 4.74 -5.73 7.50
N GLY A 284 4.73 -4.63 6.74
CA GLY A 284 4.56 -3.27 7.27
C GLY A 284 3.25 -3.13 8.07
N ASP A 285 2.12 -3.52 7.46
CA ASP A 285 0.81 -3.52 8.12
C ASP A 285 0.79 -4.33 9.43
N ALA A 286 1.45 -5.51 9.44
CA ALA A 286 1.53 -6.34 10.63
C ALA A 286 2.34 -5.64 11.76
N ALA A 287 3.43 -4.97 11.39
CA ALA A 287 4.22 -4.17 12.33
C ALA A 287 3.44 -2.95 12.85
N GLU A 288 2.65 -2.29 12.00
CA GLU A 288 1.76 -1.19 12.41
C GLU A 288 0.73 -1.65 13.44
N GLN A 289 0.07 -2.78 13.20
CA GLN A 289 -0.88 -3.31 14.18
C GLN A 289 -0.21 -3.77 15.48
N ALA A 290 1.02 -4.27 15.40
CA ALA A 290 1.81 -4.56 16.60
C ALA A 290 2.07 -3.28 17.42
N MET A 291 2.36 -2.14 16.77
CA MET A 291 2.49 -0.85 17.47
C MET A 291 1.20 -0.47 18.22
N ALA A 292 0.04 -0.58 17.56
CA ALA A 292 -1.25 -0.27 18.18
C ALA A 292 -1.51 -1.15 19.42
N PHE A 293 -1.25 -2.45 19.32
CA PHE A 293 -1.37 -3.38 20.45
C PHE A 293 -0.45 -2.99 21.61
N LEU A 294 0.81 -2.67 21.31
CA LEU A 294 1.82 -2.33 22.31
C LEU A 294 1.57 -0.98 22.99
N ASP A 295 0.87 -0.07 22.32
CA ASP A 295 0.37 1.19 22.88
C ASP A 295 -0.87 1.00 23.78
N GLY A 296 -1.30 -0.24 24.00
CA GLY A 296 -2.39 -0.60 24.90
C GLY A 296 -3.75 -0.80 24.20
N ASP A 297 -3.80 -0.75 22.87
CA ASP A 297 -5.01 -1.12 22.12
C ASP A 297 -5.18 -2.64 22.05
N ALA A 298 -5.70 -3.20 23.14
CA ALA A 298 -5.99 -4.63 23.25
C ALA A 298 -7.38 -5.02 22.70
N ARG A 299 -7.96 -4.24 21.77
CA ARG A 299 -9.23 -4.62 21.14
C ARG A 299 -9.08 -5.95 20.40
N PRO A 300 -10.07 -6.87 20.46
CA PRO A 300 -9.98 -8.15 19.77
C PRO A 300 -9.68 -8.03 18.27
N SER A 301 -10.12 -6.95 17.62
CA SER A 301 -9.84 -6.67 16.20
C SER A 301 -8.36 -6.41 15.90
N VAL A 302 -7.63 -5.76 16.82
CA VAL A 302 -6.19 -5.50 16.66
C VAL A 302 -5.42 -6.81 16.83
N ILE A 303 -5.75 -7.57 17.87
CA ILE A 303 -5.10 -8.86 18.15
C ILE A 303 -5.35 -9.86 17.01
N SER A 304 -6.59 -9.97 16.52
CA SER A 304 -6.90 -10.86 15.38
C SER A 304 -6.25 -10.37 14.09
N GLY A 305 -6.18 -9.04 13.89
CA GLY A 305 -5.59 -8.46 12.70
C GLY A 305 -4.09 -8.72 12.60
N ILE A 306 -3.34 -8.70 13.72
CA ILE A 306 -1.91 -9.07 13.73
C ILE A 306 -1.73 -10.49 13.20
N GLY A 307 -2.54 -11.44 13.68
CA GLY A 307 -2.49 -12.83 13.25
C GLY A 307 -2.82 -12.99 11.77
N GLU A 308 -3.93 -12.38 11.32
CA GLU A 308 -4.37 -12.43 9.92
C GLU A 308 -3.35 -11.81 8.96
N LYS A 309 -2.77 -10.65 9.32
CA LYS A 309 -1.75 -9.97 8.51
C LYS A 309 -0.43 -10.74 8.49
N THR A 310 -0.01 -11.32 9.61
CA THR A 310 1.19 -12.16 9.66
C THR A 310 1.02 -13.42 8.81
N GLU A 311 -0.14 -14.07 8.87
CA GLU A 311 -0.45 -15.23 8.03
C GLU A 311 -0.48 -14.86 6.55
N SER A 312 -1.16 -13.77 6.19
CA SER A 312 -1.23 -13.27 4.81
C SER A 312 0.15 -12.89 4.29
N ALA A 313 0.98 -12.22 5.10
CA ALA A 313 2.36 -11.89 4.77
C ALA A 313 3.21 -13.14 4.53
N GLY A 314 3.01 -14.20 5.33
CA GLY A 314 3.66 -15.49 5.13
C GLY A 314 3.27 -16.14 3.80
N GLN A 315 1.97 -16.16 3.48
CA GLN A 315 1.48 -16.69 2.20
C GLN A 315 2.02 -15.88 1.00
N ALA A 316 2.01 -14.55 1.08
CA ALA A 316 2.56 -13.68 0.05
C ALA A 316 4.08 -13.86 -0.12
N THR A 317 4.82 -14.05 0.98
CA THR A 317 6.27 -14.33 0.91
C THR A 317 6.54 -15.64 0.18
N MET A 318 5.75 -16.69 0.46
CA MET A 318 5.88 -17.96 -0.25
C MET A 318 5.53 -17.83 -1.75
N ALA A 319 4.49 -17.05 -2.08
CA ALA A 319 4.12 -16.76 -3.47
C ALA A 319 5.22 -16.00 -4.21
N CYS A 320 5.80 -14.96 -3.58
CA CYS A 320 6.97 -14.23 -4.08
C CYS A 320 8.13 -15.18 -4.39
N VAL A 321 8.55 -16.01 -3.43
CA VAL A 321 9.66 -16.95 -3.62
C VAL A 321 9.35 -17.97 -4.72
N ALA A 322 8.13 -18.50 -4.78
CA ALA A 322 7.71 -19.41 -5.83
C ALA A 322 7.73 -18.75 -7.22
N GLY A 323 7.25 -17.52 -7.32
CA GLY A 323 7.30 -16.70 -8.54
C GLY A 323 8.73 -16.49 -9.00
N LEU A 324 9.61 -16.06 -8.10
CA LEU A 324 11.04 -15.87 -8.37
C LEU A 324 11.76 -17.14 -8.84
N ILE A 325 11.41 -18.31 -8.28
CA ILE A 325 11.95 -19.60 -8.76
C ILE A 325 11.41 -19.91 -10.15
N SER A 326 10.15 -19.59 -10.42
CA SER A 326 9.51 -19.87 -11.71
C SER A 326 10.13 -19.10 -12.86
N VAL A 327 10.66 -17.88 -12.64
CA VAL A 327 11.30 -17.05 -13.68
C VAL A 327 12.52 -17.75 -14.30
N ALA A 328 13.26 -18.54 -13.52
CA ALA A 328 14.42 -19.30 -14.01
C ALA A 328 14.05 -20.65 -14.66
N GLY A 329 12.78 -21.07 -14.60
CA GLY A 329 12.31 -22.33 -15.15
C GLY A 329 12.08 -22.26 -16.67
N PRO A 330 12.29 -23.38 -17.40
CA PRO A 330 11.92 -23.46 -18.80
C PRO A 330 10.43 -23.11 -18.97
N ALA A 331 10.09 -22.37 -20.02
CA ALA A 331 8.69 -22.10 -20.34
C ALA A 331 7.96 -23.44 -20.46
N ALA A 332 6.86 -23.60 -19.73
CA ALA A 332 6.05 -24.81 -19.81
C ALA A 332 5.32 -24.79 -21.16
N GLU A 333 5.80 -25.58 -22.12
CA GLU A 333 5.18 -25.77 -23.44
C GLU A 333 3.75 -26.36 -23.36
#